data_AF-A0A4S9XK41-F1
#
_entry.id   AF-A0A4S9XK41-F1
#
_cell.length_a   1.000
_cell.length_b   1.000
_cell.length_c   1.000
_cell.angle_alpha   90.00
_cell.angle_beta   90.00
_cell.angle_gamma   90.00
#
_symmetry.space_group_name_H-M   'P 1'
#
loop_
_entity.id
_entity.type
_entity.pdbx_description
1 polymer ?
#
loop_
_entity_poly.entity_id
_entity_poly.type
_entity_poly.pdbx_seq_one_letter_code
_entity_poly.pdbx_strand_id
1 'polypeptide(L)'
;MISLFLFTLFCFGAYASVPRSLNFDTTVGPDGPWNALIQAVSWPERNATLLPSLTKTNLFVHSDACSDPRSACPQSETSLWTGLAGTWSWMNSTLFDASTWDPSLKPLNLSGQASYISDRITLKGPGDGNPYLDFTANAVDQDINVNYPSADAWYTLNTGFFSLYGEDKHVDYVSVNGSDISLNTTLPLACSQDAIPSSFYGLHLGSASSKTPVPGSLVLGGYDKSRCLTTPIVSDTDTFVLTDINIGVADGASPFPADTRLPVRNLLDSGGSGKLRIYPNPGVPYLYLPSETCNTISEHLPVTFNKTLGLYLWNTSAPSFEDIMTSPSYLSFNFSTDSSTSTVYIPFALLNLTLEWPLVDFPTQFFPCSPYEPSDGKYHLGRAFLQGAFMAQDWKSGKLMLAQAPGPDLTDVSLVTISSNDTSVSPMVKAPSWNVTWASKLKALERGTASTPLGGNTATTGASHLSSGSIAGIVVGIVGGLSLLAGLIWAWHRRQKAASVRNDDEKRYSRHWELDESNSGSSSLPSEVWAPGKHGLTMSPVEMDAADVNELDGGSMQTDKWNEGRK
;
A
#
# COMPACT_ATOMS: atom_id res chain seq x y z
N MET A 1 -52.24 16.64 51.12
CA MET A 1 -50.95 16.88 50.44
C MET A 1 -50.79 15.79 49.41
N ILE A 2 -50.70 16.13 48.12
CA ILE A 2 -50.51 15.17 47.03
C ILE A 2 -49.13 15.46 46.45
N SER A 3 -48.16 14.55 46.66
CA SER A 3 -46.85 14.65 46.02
C SER A 3 -46.90 13.97 44.66
N LEU A 4 -46.87 14.78 43.60
CA LEU A 4 -46.72 14.29 42.24
C LEU A 4 -45.24 14.03 41.96
N PHE A 5 -44.81 12.77 41.95
CA PHE A 5 -43.47 12.40 41.49
C PHE A 5 -43.44 12.41 39.96
N LEU A 6 -42.85 13.44 39.36
CA LEU A 6 -42.46 13.40 37.95
C LEU A 6 -41.24 12.47 37.80
N PHE A 7 -41.46 11.27 37.26
CA PHE A 7 -40.38 10.50 36.66
C PHE A 7 -40.05 11.10 35.30
N THR A 8 -39.02 11.95 35.24
CA THR A 8 -38.38 12.30 33.97
C THR A 8 -37.65 11.07 33.44
N LEU A 9 -38.31 10.35 32.53
CA LEU A 9 -37.71 9.26 31.77
C LEU A 9 -36.63 9.85 30.85
N PHE A 10 -35.37 9.80 31.28
CA PHE A 10 -34.24 10.03 30.38
C PHE A 10 -34.19 8.87 29.39
N CYS A 11 -34.87 9.04 28.25
CA CYS A 11 -34.56 8.28 27.06
C CYS A 11 -33.13 8.62 26.64
N PHE A 12 -32.16 7.87 27.13
CA PHE A 12 -30.92 7.65 26.40
C PHE A 12 -31.33 7.02 25.07
N GLY A 13 -31.44 7.85 24.03
CA GLY A 13 -31.54 7.33 22.68
C GLY A 13 -30.30 6.47 22.44
N ALA A 14 -30.50 5.20 22.08
CA ALA A 14 -29.40 4.38 21.61
C ALA A 14 -28.83 5.10 20.37
N TYR A 15 -27.65 5.69 20.50
CA TYR A 15 -26.92 6.24 19.38
C TYR A 15 -26.56 5.06 18.48
N ALA A 16 -27.29 4.91 17.38
CA ALA A 16 -26.96 3.91 16.37
C ALA A 16 -25.59 4.27 15.80
N SER A 17 -24.61 3.39 15.98
CA SER A 17 -23.27 3.55 15.45
C SER A 17 -23.31 3.76 13.94
N VAL A 18 -22.68 4.82 13.47
CA VAL A 18 -22.65 5.20 12.05
C VAL A 18 -21.45 4.57 11.34
N PRO A 19 -21.54 4.27 10.04
CA PRO A 19 -20.40 3.80 9.26
C PRO A 19 -19.33 4.90 9.20
N ARG A 20 -18.07 4.50 9.31
CA ARG A 20 -16.93 5.40 9.43
C ARG A 20 -16.10 5.38 8.15
N SER A 21 -16.14 6.46 7.38
CA SER A 21 -15.23 6.64 6.25
C SER A 21 -13.83 6.97 6.75
N LEU A 22 -12.80 6.34 6.20
CA LEU A 22 -11.40 6.75 6.39
C LEU A 22 -10.92 7.49 5.13
N ASN A 23 -10.09 8.50 5.33
CA ASN A 23 -9.62 9.36 4.25
C ASN A 23 -8.34 8.81 3.62
N PHE A 24 -8.25 8.90 2.29
CA PHE A 24 -7.02 8.73 1.54
C PHE A 24 -6.38 10.10 1.35
N ASP A 25 -5.42 10.44 2.21
CA ASP A 25 -4.86 11.79 2.34
C ASP A 25 -3.50 11.97 1.63
N THR A 26 -2.88 10.87 1.17
CA THR A 26 -1.54 10.90 0.52
C THR A 26 -1.36 9.73 -0.46
N THR A 27 -0.24 9.74 -1.20
CA THR A 27 0.18 8.69 -2.15
C THR A 27 1.59 8.18 -1.84
N VAL A 28 1.82 6.87 -1.86
CA VAL A 28 3.05 6.24 -1.34
C VAL A 28 3.53 5.01 -2.13
N GLY A 29 4.78 4.64 -1.91
CA GLY A 29 5.39 3.42 -2.44
C GLY A 29 6.01 3.61 -3.84
N PRO A 30 7.10 2.87 -4.16
CA PRO A 30 7.92 3.10 -5.34
C PRO A 30 7.34 2.44 -6.61
N ASP A 31 6.10 1.96 -6.56
CA ASP A 31 5.47 1.11 -7.56
C ASP A 31 3.98 1.42 -7.83
N GLY A 32 3.50 2.58 -7.35
CA GLY A 32 2.16 3.09 -7.64
C GLY A 32 2.25 4.47 -8.32
N PRO A 33 2.45 5.57 -7.54
CA PRO A 33 2.34 5.63 -6.08
C PRO A 33 0.88 5.50 -5.62
N TRP A 34 0.63 4.68 -4.59
CA TRP A 34 -0.70 4.23 -4.19
C TRP A 34 -1.38 5.17 -3.21
N ASN A 35 -2.68 5.41 -3.38
CA ASN A 35 -3.50 6.12 -2.38
C ASN A 35 -3.39 5.41 -1.02
N ALA A 36 -3.00 6.15 0.01
CA ALA A 36 -2.82 5.66 1.38
C ALA A 36 -3.60 6.49 2.41
N LEU A 37 -3.93 5.84 3.52
CA LEU A 37 -4.59 6.43 4.67
C LEU A 37 -3.58 7.13 5.56
N ILE A 38 -4.01 8.19 6.24
CA ILE A 38 -3.30 8.71 7.42
C ILE A 38 -4.20 8.47 8.62
N GLN A 39 -3.72 7.73 9.61
CA GLN A 39 -4.44 7.44 10.86
C GLN A 39 -3.57 7.82 12.05
N ALA A 40 -4.20 8.14 13.19
CA ALA A 40 -3.46 8.47 14.40
C ALA A 40 -3.25 7.21 15.26
N VAL A 41 -2.02 7.02 15.71
CA VAL A 41 -1.56 5.90 16.52
C VAL A 41 -0.89 6.40 17.80
N SER A 42 -0.78 5.51 18.79
CA SER A 42 -0.12 5.77 20.07
C SER A 42 -0.74 6.89 20.91
N TRP A 43 -0.19 7.09 22.12
CA TRP A 43 -0.52 8.22 23.00
C TRP A 43 0.77 8.87 23.53
N PRO A 44 1.01 10.18 23.35
CA PRO A 44 0.19 11.12 22.58
C PRO A 44 0.13 10.77 21.09
N GLU A 45 -0.97 11.14 20.43
CA GLU A 45 -1.22 10.78 19.03
C GLU A 45 -0.09 11.20 18.08
N ARG A 46 0.34 10.26 17.24
CA ARG A 46 1.20 10.48 16.07
C ARG A 46 0.49 9.98 14.82
N ASN A 47 0.73 10.60 13.68
CA ASN A 47 0.21 10.07 12.42
C ASN A 47 1.06 8.88 11.96
N ALA A 48 0.42 7.87 11.39
CA ALA A 48 1.05 6.80 10.64
C ALA A 48 0.43 6.74 9.23
N THR A 49 1.27 6.54 8.20
CA THR A 49 0.81 6.37 6.82
C THR A 49 0.64 4.88 6.51
N LEU A 50 -0.59 4.48 6.15
CA LEU A 50 -1.00 3.07 6.07
C LEU A 50 -1.72 2.75 4.75
N LEU A 51 -1.35 1.63 4.12
CA LEU A 51 -2.11 1.04 3.01
C LEU A 51 -3.17 0.07 3.55
N PRO A 52 -4.40 0.05 3.01
CA PRO A 52 -5.39 -0.99 3.37
C PRO A 52 -4.86 -2.38 3.05
N SER A 53 -5.09 -3.34 3.95
CA SER A 53 -4.56 -4.70 3.86
C SER A 53 -5.54 -5.72 4.43
N LEU A 54 -5.28 -7.00 4.19
CA LEU A 54 -6.01 -8.12 4.79
C LEU A 54 -5.16 -8.84 5.86
N THR A 55 -4.09 -8.19 6.35
CA THR A 55 -3.23 -8.75 7.39
C THR A 55 -3.96 -8.78 8.73
N LYS A 56 -3.69 -9.80 9.55
CA LYS A 56 -4.36 -10.00 10.84
C LYS A 56 -4.11 -8.86 11.84
N THR A 57 -2.93 -8.22 11.75
CA THR A 57 -2.58 -7.01 12.51
C THR A 57 -2.39 -5.81 11.58
N ASN A 58 -2.47 -4.59 12.14
CA ASN A 58 -1.86 -3.43 11.46
C ASN A 58 -0.32 -3.62 11.41
N LEU A 59 0.37 -2.87 10.56
CA LEU A 59 1.84 -2.74 10.60
C LEU A 59 2.21 -1.26 10.75
N PHE A 60 3.07 -0.95 11.71
CA PHE A 60 3.69 0.35 11.84
C PHE A 60 5.18 0.25 11.50
N VAL A 61 5.63 1.05 10.54
CA VAL A 61 7.05 1.12 10.16
C VAL A 61 7.77 2.07 11.11
N HIS A 62 8.77 1.56 11.83
CA HIS A 62 9.57 2.35 12.75
C HIS A 62 10.49 3.33 12.00
N SER A 63 10.74 4.51 12.57
CA SER A 63 11.65 5.52 11.99
C SER A 63 13.06 5.00 11.70
N ASP A 64 13.48 3.98 12.43
CA ASP A 64 14.83 3.41 12.30
C ASP A 64 14.98 2.59 11.01
N ALA A 65 13.88 2.08 10.44
CA ALA A 65 13.90 1.31 9.18
C ALA A 65 14.53 2.11 8.03
N CYS A 66 14.32 3.43 8.01
CA CYS A 66 14.91 4.34 7.02
C CYS A 66 16.12 5.14 7.55
N SER A 67 16.65 4.78 8.73
CA SER A 67 17.78 5.46 9.35
C SER A 67 19.12 4.72 9.16
N ASP A 68 19.13 3.44 8.76
CA ASP A 68 20.35 2.78 8.30
C ASP A 68 20.74 3.30 6.90
N PRO A 69 21.98 3.78 6.67
CA PRO A 69 22.44 4.18 5.34
C PRO A 69 22.43 3.06 4.28
N ARG A 70 22.19 1.81 4.66
CA ARG A 70 21.99 0.68 3.76
C ARG A 70 20.54 0.49 3.32
N SER A 71 19.57 1.03 4.05
CA SER A 71 18.14 0.87 3.73
C SER A 71 17.78 1.60 2.45
N ALA A 72 16.93 0.96 1.65
CA ALA A 72 16.46 1.49 0.37
C ALA A 72 15.00 1.95 0.52
N CYS A 73 14.78 3.01 1.31
CA CYS A 73 13.42 3.51 1.56
C CYS A 73 12.91 4.41 0.41
N PRO A 74 11.68 4.19 -0.11
CA PRO A 74 11.09 5.03 -1.15
C PRO A 74 11.06 6.52 -0.77
N GLN A 75 11.18 7.41 -1.77
CA GLN A 75 11.26 8.86 -1.55
C GLN A 75 9.96 9.53 -1.09
N SER A 76 8.83 8.81 -1.12
CA SER A 76 7.54 9.32 -0.66
C SER A 76 7.59 9.73 0.82
N GLU A 77 7.29 10.99 1.13
CA GLU A 77 7.20 11.46 2.52
C GLU A 77 6.09 10.73 3.28
N THR A 78 6.49 9.89 4.24
CA THR A 78 5.60 9.07 5.06
C THR A 78 5.73 9.46 6.53
N SER A 79 4.63 9.37 7.27
CA SER A 79 4.68 9.52 8.74
C SER A 79 5.11 8.18 9.34
N LEU A 80 6.42 8.02 9.56
CA LEU A 80 7.00 6.87 10.25
C LEU A 80 6.72 6.92 11.76
N TRP A 81 6.59 5.74 12.36
CA TRP A 81 6.29 5.57 13.77
C TRP A 81 7.57 5.63 14.62
N THR A 82 7.61 6.45 15.66
CA THR A 82 8.84 6.70 16.45
C THR A 82 8.86 5.97 17.80
N GLY A 83 8.17 4.84 17.90
CA GLY A 83 8.21 3.97 19.07
C GLY A 83 7.27 4.34 20.24
N LEU A 84 7.14 3.39 21.17
CA LEU A 84 6.42 3.54 22.44
C LEU A 84 7.39 3.86 23.59
N ALA A 85 7.28 5.05 24.16
CA ALA A 85 7.77 5.33 25.51
C ALA A 85 6.66 4.98 26.54
N GLY A 86 6.35 3.69 26.68
CA GLY A 86 5.12 3.23 27.35
C GLY A 86 5.29 2.07 28.34
N THR A 87 4.35 1.97 29.28
CA THR A 87 4.29 0.97 30.36
C THR A 87 3.88 -0.44 29.93
N TRP A 88 3.60 -0.67 28.64
CA TRP A 88 3.09 -1.93 28.10
C TRP A 88 4.11 -2.72 27.26
N SER A 89 5.38 -2.32 27.24
CA SER A 89 6.46 -3.02 26.52
C SER A 89 6.65 -4.49 26.94
N TRP A 90 6.18 -4.88 28.12
CA TRP A 90 6.14 -6.28 28.58
C TRP A 90 5.19 -7.16 27.76
N MET A 91 4.24 -6.56 27.01
CA MET A 91 3.36 -7.24 26.07
C MET A 91 4.01 -7.46 24.70
N ASN A 92 5.21 -6.95 24.42
CA ASN A 92 5.83 -7.11 23.10
C ASN A 92 6.24 -8.57 22.86
N SER A 93 6.11 -9.08 21.64
CA SER A 93 6.68 -10.39 21.27
C SER A 93 8.20 -10.32 21.13
N THR A 94 8.87 -11.47 21.10
CA THR A 94 10.20 -11.56 20.49
C THR A 94 10.13 -11.23 19.00
N LEU A 95 11.26 -10.85 18.41
CA LEU A 95 11.37 -10.69 16.95
C LEU A 95 11.13 -12.04 16.24
N PHE A 96 10.46 -11.99 15.10
CA PHE A 96 10.23 -13.12 14.19
C PHE A 96 10.46 -12.71 12.74
N ASP A 97 10.64 -13.69 11.86
CA ASP A 97 10.93 -13.48 10.44
C ASP A 97 9.72 -12.87 9.71
N ALA A 98 9.92 -11.74 9.01
CA ALA A 98 8.85 -11.04 8.31
C ALA A 98 8.16 -11.89 7.24
N SER A 99 8.85 -12.89 6.67
CA SER A 99 8.27 -13.84 5.70
C SER A 99 7.20 -14.73 6.32
N THR A 100 7.13 -14.85 7.65
CA THR A 100 6.12 -15.64 8.38
C THR A 100 5.04 -14.79 9.03
N TRP A 101 5.13 -13.46 8.96
CA TRP A 101 4.21 -12.53 9.62
C TRP A 101 2.76 -12.73 9.20
N ASP A 102 2.46 -12.66 7.89
CA ASP A 102 1.10 -12.84 7.39
C ASP A 102 1.08 -13.49 5.99
N PRO A 103 0.28 -14.56 5.76
CA PRO A 103 0.23 -15.25 4.48
C PRO A 103 -0.36 -14.39 3.35
N SER A 104 -1.19 -13.38 3.66
CA SER A 104 -1.76 -12.50 2.63
C SER A 104 -0.72 -11.63 1.91
N LEU A 105 0.48 -11.47 2.48
CA LEU A 105 1.57 -10.70 1.89
C LEU A 105 2.66 -11.56 1.22
N LYS A 106 2.46 -12.88 1.08
CA LYS A 106 3.41 -13.75 0.35
C LYS A 106 3.84 -13.23 -1.04
N PRO A 107 2.99 -12.59 -1.86
CA PRO A 107 3.41 -12.00 -3.14
C PRO A 107 4.41 -10.83 -3.05
N LEU A 108 4.66 -10.26 -1.86
CA LEU A 108 5.70 -9.25 -1.63
C LEU A 108 7.08 -9.85 -1.33
N ASN A 109 7.16 -11.17 -1.11
CA ASN A 109 8.40 -11.87 -0.78
C ASN A 109 9.19 -11.17 0.35
N LEU A 110 8.52 -10.91 1.48
CA LEU A 110 9.09 -10.12 2.58
C LEU A 110 10.31 -10.81 3.22
N SER A 111 11.33 -10.01 3.55
CA SER A 111 12.47 -10.39 4.40
C SER A 111 12.69 -9.34 5.48
N GLY A 112 13.54 -9.63 6.48
CA GLY A 112 13.71 -8.78 7.67
C GLY A 112 12.95 -9.33 8.88
N GLN A 113 12.73 -8.51 9.90
CA GLN A 113 12.14 -8.91 11.17
C GLN A 113 10.93 -8.05 11.55
N ALA A 114 9.97 -8.68 12.21
CA ALA A 114 8.80 -8.04 12.80
C ALA A 114 8.66 -8.43 14.28
N SER A 115 7.89 -7.63 15.03
CA SER A 115 7.41 -8.01 16.37
C SER A 115 5.98 -7.56 16.57
N TYR A 116 5.21 -8.28 17.39
CA TYR A 116 3.88 -7.85 17.82
C TYR A 116 3.99 -6.92 19.03
N ILE A 117 3.17 -5.87 19.03
CA ILE A 117 3.02 -4.91 20.12
C ILE A 117 1.54 -4.66 20.41
N SER A 118 1.26 -4.22 21.64
CA SER A 118 0.02 -3.54 21.98
C SER A 118 0.18 -2.04 21.78
N ASP A 119 -0.67 -1.44 20.94
CA ASP A 119 -0.77 0.03 20.85
C ASP A 119 -2.19 0.49 20.49
N ARG A 120 -2.44 1.80 20.63
CA ARG A 120 -3.66 2.48 20.20
C ARG A 120 -3.64 2.74 18.71
N ILE A 121 -4.79 2.51 18.05
CA ILE A 121 -5.12 3.16 16.77
C ILE A 121 -6.42 3.98 16.94
N THR A 122 -6.46 5.14 16.31
CA THR A 122 -7.55 6.12 16.39
C THR A 122 -8.19 6.23 15.02
N LEU A 123 -9.47 5.84 14.89
CA LEU A 123 -10.15 5.84 13.60
C LEU A 123 -10.58 7.26 13.21
N LYS A 124 -9.66 8.02 12.61
CA LYS A 124 -9.90 9.40 12.16
C LYS A 124 -10.63 9.41 10.82
N GLY A 125 -11.74 10.14 10.78
CA GLY A 125 -12.59 10.27 9.59
C GLY A 125 -13.78 11.21 9.82
N PRO A 126 -14.53 11.58 8.78
CA PRO A 126 -15.75 12.37 8.94
C PRO A 126 -16.82 11.58 9.72
N GLY A 127 -17.35 12.19 10.78
CA GLY A 127 -18.38 11.62 11.65
C GLY A 127 -18.31 12.15 13.07
N ASP A 128 -19.11 11.57 13.96
CA ASP A 128 -19.09 11.91 15.39
C ASP A 128 -17.84 11.34 16.07
N GLY A 129 -16.93 12.24 16.45
CA GLY A 129 -15.73 11.93 17.24
C GLY A 129 -14.70 11.02 16.54
N ASN A 130 -13.61 10.75 17.27
CA ASN A 130 -12.53 9.86 16.86
C ASN A 130 -12.40 8.75 17.92
N PRO A 131 -12.91 7.53 17.67
CA PRO A 131 -12.86 6.44 18.64
C PRO A 131 -11.43 5.89 18.76
N TYR A 132 -11.04 5.58 20.00
CA TYR A 132 -9.72 5.09 20.36
C TYR A 132 -9.76 3.58 20.57
N LEU A 133 -9.12 2.82 19.69
CA LEU A 133 -8.97 1.38 19.81
C LEU A 133 -7.71 1.07 20.63
N ASP A 134 -7.83 1.16 21.95
CA ASP A 134 -6.77 0.79 22.89
C ASP A 134 -6.52 -0.73 22.91
N PHE A 135 -5.27 -1.13 23.15
CA PHE A 135 -4.83 -2.53 23.18
C PHE A 135 -5.17 -3.30 21.89
N THR A 136 -5.00 -2.65 20.74
CA THR A 136 -5.09 -3.29 19.42
C THR A 136 -3.81 -4.07 19.15
N ALA A 137 -3.94 -5.23 18.50
CA ALA A 137 -2.83 -6.02 18.00
C ALA A 137 -2.19 -5.33 16.78
N ASN A 138 -0.94 -4.87 16.93
CA ASN A 138 -0.16 -4.28 15.85
C ASN A 138 1.15 -5.04 15.68
N ALA A 139 1.69 -5.05 14.47
CA ALA A 139 3.07 -5.44 14.21
C ALA A 139 3.93 -4.18 14.01
N VAL A 140 5.22 -4.29 14.36
CA VAL A 140 6.23 -3.27 14.07
C VAL A 140 7.26 -3.83 13.11
N ASP A 141 7.58 -3.01 12.11
CA ASP A 141 8.68 -3.19 11.17
C ASP A 141 9.86 -2.29 11.59
N GLN A 142 11.08 -2.85 11.60
CA GLN A 142 12.33 -2.11 11.81
C GLN A 142 13.35 -2.27 10.66
N ASP A 143 13.15 -3.22 9.75
CA ASP A 143 14.09 -3.56 8.65
C ASP A 143 13.44 -4.41 7.53
N ILE A 144 12.11 -4.43 7.40
CA ILE A 144 11.41 -5.27 6.43
C ILE A 144 11.65 -4.77 5.01
N ASN A 145 12.05 -5.68 4.12
CA ASN A 145 12.27 -5.42 2.70
C ASN A 145 11.29 -6.20 1.83
N VAL A 146 10.82 -5.55 0.77
CA VAL A 146 10.07 -6.16 -0.35
C VAL A 146 11.08 -6.54 -1.42
N ASN A 147 11.13 -7.83 -1.79
CA ASN A 147 12.19 -8.38 -2.65
C ASN A 147 11.65 -8.82 -4.02
N TYR A 148 12.34 -8.43 -5.09
CA TYR A 148 12.00 -8.78 -6.47
C TYR A 148 12.86 -9.98 -6.95
N PRO A 149 12.66 -10.50 -8.18
CA PRO A 149 13.37 -11.72 -8.63
C PRO A 149 14.89 -11.62 -8.69
N SER A 150 15.46 -10.42 -8.86
CA SER A 150 16.90 -10.19 -8.66
C SER A 150 17.19 -9.80 -7.23
N ALA A 151 18.25 -10.37 -6.64
CA ALA A 151 18.75 -10.00 -5.31
C ALA A 151 19.16 -8.52 -5.20
N ASP A 152 19.46 -7.86 -6.33
CA ASP A 152 19.81 -6.44 -6.38
C ASP A 152 18.58 -5.51 -6.48
N ALA A 153 17.36 -6.06 -6.60
CA ALA A 153 16.12 -5.29 -6.70
C ALA A 153 15.22 -5.53 -5.48
N TRP A 154 15.17 -4.53 -4.60
CA TRP A 154 14.39 -4.56 -3.37
C TRP A 154 14.18 -3.13 -2.87
N TYR A 155 13.25 -2.95 -1.92
CA TYR A 155 13.13 -1.70 -1.17
C TYR A 155 12.75 -2.00 0.29
N THR A 156 13.22 -1.15 1.20
CA THR A 156 12.81 -1.18 2.61
C THR A 156 11.45 -0.51 2.73
N LEU A 157 10.51 -1.14 3.43
CA LEU A 157 9.21 -0.55 3.69
C LEU A 157 9.37 0.79 4.41
N ASN A 158 8.64 1.81 3.94
CA ASN A 158 8.48 3.11 4.60
C ASN A 158 6.99 3.39 4.91
N THR A 159 6.11 2.44 4.62
CA THR A 159 4.66 2.59 4.65
C THR A 159 4.07 1.38 5.35
N GLY A 160 3.21 1.63 6.34
CA GLY A 160 2.57 0.56 7.11
C GLY A 160 1.32 -0.01 6.45
N PHE A 161 0.65 -0.90 7.17
CA PHE A 161 -0.59 -1.55 6.74
C PHE A 161 -1.71 -1.32 7.73
N PHE A 162 -2.90 -0.96 7.25
CA PHE A 162 -4.13 -0.89 8.02
C PHE A 162 -4.92 -2.17 7.83
N SER A 163 -5.17 -2.90 8.92
CA SER A 163 -5.85 -4.18 8.89
C SER A 163 -7.35 -4.00 8.65
N LEU A 164 -7.83 -4.59 7.55
CA LEU A 164 -9.25 -4.82 7.31
C LEU A 164 -9.67 -6.25 7.69
N TYR A 165 -8.82 -6.98 8.43
CA TYR A 165 -9.10 -8.34 8.87
C TYR A 165 -10.11 -8.36 10.04
N GLY A 166 -11.00 -9.34 10.06
CA GLY A 166 -12.07 -9.41 11.06
C GLY A 166 -12.68 -10.78 11.34
N GLU A 167 -12.09 -11.86 10.84
CA GLU A 167 -12.51 -13.25 11.13
C GLU A 167 -12.14 -13.64 12.57
N ASP A 168 -10.84 -13.68 12.90
CA ASP A 168 -10.42 -13.82 14.29
C ASP A 168 -10.54 -12.50 15.06
N LYS A 169 -11.08 -12.57 16.27
CA LYS A 169 -11.19 -11.43 17.20
C LYS A 169 -9.87 -11.07 17.88
N HIS A 170 -8.95 -12.03 17.97
CA HIS A 170 -7.72 -11.91 18.76
C HIS A 170 -6.48 -12.40 18.01
N VAL A 171 -5.33 -11.86 18.39
CA VAL A 171 -3.98 -12.34 18.06
C VAL A 171 -3.35 -12.81 19.36
N ASP A 172 -2.98 -14.09 19.40
CA ASP A 172 -2.38 -14.73 20.57
C ASP A 172 -0.89 -15.00 20.31
N TYR A 173 -0.04 -14.64 21.27
CA TYR A 173 1.41 -14.87 21.19
C TYR A 173 2.07 -14.84 22.57
N VAL A 174 3.30 -15.35 22.67
CA VAL A 174 4.11 -15.27 23.90
C VAL A 174 4.98 -14.01 23.86
N SER A 175 4.94 -13.20 24.92
CA SER A 175 5.75 -11.99 25.02
C SER A 175 7.19 -12.24 25.45
N VAL A 176 8.03 -11.20 25.36
CA VAL A 176 9.44 -11.21 25.79
C VAL A 176 9.68 -11.62 27.25
N ASN A 177 8.66 -11.54 28.13
CA ASN A 177 8.76 -11.99 29.52
C ASN A 177 8.18 -13.40 29.77
N GLY A 178 7.74 -14.10 28.71
CA GLY A 178 7.14 -15.43 28.80
C GLY A 178 5.65 -15.46 29.18
N SER A 179 4.95 -14.31 29.15
CA SER A 179 3.50 -14.27 29.36
C SER A 179 2.75 -14.60 28.08
N ASP A 180 1.65 -15.36 28.19
CA ASP A 180 0.67 -15.49 27.11
C ASP A 180 -0.09 -14.15 26.96
N ILE A 181 -0.04 -13.57 25.78
CA ILE A 181 -0.72 -12.33 25.40
C ILE A 181 -1.84 -12.64 24.42
N SER A 182 -2.99 -12.00 24.59
CA SER A 182 -4.10 -11.99 23.65
C SER A 182 -4.56 -10.55 23.43
N LEU A 183 -4.45 -10.04 22.21
CA LEU A 183 -4.81 -8.66 21.83
C LEU A 183 -5.90 -8.65 20.77
N ASN A 184 -6.76 -7.63 20.77
CA ASN A 184 -7.88 -7.56 19.82
C ASN A 184 -7.43 -7.13 18.42
N THR A 185 -8.06 -7.69 17.38
CA THR A 185 -7.91 -7.23 15.99
C THR A 185 -8.76 -5.97 15.71
N THR A 186 -8.36 -5.16 14.73
CA THR A 186 -8.89 -3.80 14.50
C THR A 186 -10.41 -3.75 14.30
N LEU A 187 -10.97 -4.50 13.33
CA LEU A 187 -12.40 -4.41 13.03
C LEU A 187 -13.30 -5.02 14.13
N PRO A 188 -13.00 -6.19 14.71
CA PRO A 188 -13.78 -6.74 15.81
C PRO A 188 -13.75 -5.86 17.06
N LEU A 189 -12.61 -5.23 17.39
CA LEU A 189 -12.52 -4.27 18.50
C LEU A 189 -13.42 -3.07 18.23
N ALA A 190 -13.30 -2.45 17.06
CA ALA A 190 -14.13 -1.30 16.66
C ALA A 190 -15.64 -1.63 16.72
N CYS A 191 -16.04 -2.80 16.24
CA CYS A 191 -17.44 -3.24 16.30
C CYS A 191 -17.91 -3.46 17.76
N SER A 192 -17.05 -4.00 18.62
CA SER A 192 -17.37 -4.26 20.04
C SER A 192 -17.44 -3.00 20.92
N GLN A 193 -16.87 -1.88 20.46
CA GLN A 193 -16.87 -0.59 21.14
C GLN A 193 -17.91 0.40 20.55
N ASP A 194 -18.83 -0.09 19.72
CA ASP A 194 -19.80 0.72 18.96
C ASP A 194 -19.14 1.81 18.07
N ALA A 195 -17.85 1.70 17.78
CA ALA A 195 -17.11 2.62 16.92
C ALA A 195 -17.48 2.46 15.44
N ILE A 196 -17.97 1.26 15.07
CA ILE A 196 -18.60 0.91 13.78
C ILE A 196 -19.79 -0.05 14.01
N PRO A 197 -20.84 -0.02 13.19
CA PRO A 197 -22.06 -0.83 13.37
C PRO A 197 -21.95 -2.33 13.05
N SER A 198 -20.87 -2.77 12.41
CA SER A 198 -20.61 -4.17 12.07
C SER A 198 -19.13 -4.37 11.69
N SER A 199 -18.63 -5.60 11.79
CA SER A 199 -17.35 -6.03 11.20
C SER A 199 -17.45 -6.17 9.67
N PHE A 200 -17.89 -5.10 9.01
CA PHE A 200 -18.04 -4.96 7.58
C PHE A 200 -17.10 -3.87 7.06
N TYR A 201 -16.66 -3.96 5.81
CA TYR A 201 -16.11 -2.79 5.12
C TYR A 201 -16.48 -2.77 3.63
N GLY A 202 -16.56 -1.56 3.07
CA GLY A 202 -16.56 -1.31 1.63
C GLY A 202 -15.32 -0.52 1.21
N LEU A 203 -14.67 -0.94 0.13
CA LEU A 203 -13.38 -0.43 -0.34
C LEU A 203 -13.39 -0.21 -1.87
N HIS A 204 -12.90 0.94 -2.27
CA HIS A 204 -12.45 1.24 -3.62
C HIS A 204 -11.18 2.08 -3.48
N LEU A 205 -10.03 1.61 -3.98
CA LEU A 205 -8.76 2.31 -3.75
C LEU A 205 -8.63 3.62 -4.53
N GLY A 206 -9.46 3.81 -5.55
CA GLY A 206 -9.29 4.92 -6.50
C GLY A 206 -8.02 4.75 -7.34
N SER A 207 -7.67 5.78 -8.11
CA SER A 207 -6.57 5.74 -9.07
C SER A 207 -5.27 6.21 -8.43
N ALA A 208 -4.18 5.47 -8.65
CA ALA A 208 -2.81 5.87 -8.35
C ALA A 208 -2.27 6.92 -9.34
N SER A 209 -2.91 7.08 -10.51
CA SER A 209 -2.44 7.99 -11.55
C SER A 209 -2.87 9.44 -11.28
N SER A 210 -1.91 10.33 -11.07
CA SER A 210 -2.12 11.78 -10.93
C SER A 210 -2.71 12.44 -12.20
N LYS A 211 -2.54 11.83 -13.38
CA LYS A 211 -3.18 12.27 -14.64
C LYS A 211 -4.69 12.03 -14.62
N THR A 212 -5.10 10.94 -13.98
CA THR A 212 -6.49 10.47 -13.91
C THR A 212 -6.89 10.21 -12.46
N PRO A 213 -7.02 11.26 -11.63
CA PRO A 213 -7.32 11.10 -10.22
C PRO A 213 -8.74 10.56 -10.05
N VAL A 214 -8.85 9.51 -9.24
CA VAL A 214 -10.12 9.00 -8.70
C VAL A 214 -9.87 8.83 -7.21
N PRO A 215 -10.60 9.54 -6.33
CA PRO A 215 -10.35 9.47 -4.89
C PRO A 215 -10.74 8.09 -4.36
N GLY A 216 -9.89 7.53 -3.50
CA GLY A 216 -10.21 6.31 -2.76
C GLY A 216 -11.42 6.48 -1.83
N SER A 217 -12.02 5.38 -1.42
CA SER A 217 -13.10 5.30 -0.44
C SER A 217 -12.95 4.00 0.35
N LEU A 218 -12.77 4.13 1.66
CA LEU A 218 -12.83 3.02 2.61
C LEU A 218 -13.84 3.39 3.68
N VAL A 219 -14.85 2.56 3.85
CA VAL A 219 -15.92 2.76 4.83
C VAL A 219 -16.00 1.52 5.71
N LEU A 220 -15.92 1.71 7.02
CA LEU A 220 -16.02 0.65 8.03
C LEU A 220 -17.45 0.61 8.59
N GLY A 221 -18.02 -0.58 8.77
CA GLY A 221 -19.43 -0.80 9.11
C GLY A 221 -20.42 -0.38 8.01
N GLY A 222 -19.95 -0.18 6.78
CA GLY A 222 -20.79 0.27 5.67
C GLY A 222 -20.03 0.37 4.35
N TYR A 223 -20.63 0.99 3.35
CA TYR A 223 -20.00 1.26 2.05
C TYR A 223 -20.47 2.58 1.45
N ASP A 224 -19.66 3.15 0.56
CA ASP A 224 -20.10 4.24 -0.33
C ASP A 224 -20.79 3.64 -1.56
N LYS A 225 -22.12 3.79 -1.63
CA LYS A 225 -22.95 3.27 -2.71
C LYS A 225 -22.64 3.88 -4.07
N SER A 226 -22.00 5.05 -4.11
CA SER A 226 -21.53 5.64 -5.38
C SER A 226 -20.44 4.79 -6.04
N ARG A 227 -19.77 3.90 -5.29
CA ARG A 227 -18.65 3.08 -5.79
C ARG A 227 -19.07 1.73 -6.37
N CYS A 228 -20.35 1.35 -6.27
CA CYS A 228 -20.83 0.05 -6.74
C CYS A 228 -21.70 0.21 -8.00
N LEU A 229 -21.10 0.10 -9.20
CA LEU A 229 -21.83 0.30 -10.48
C LEU A 229 -22.62 -0.92 -10.95
N THR A 230 -22.28 -2.12 -10.49
CA THR A 230 -22.89 -3.38 -10.93
C THR A 230 -23.39 -4.17 -9.73
N THR A 231 -24.39 -5.04 -9.93
CA THR A 231 -24.76 -6.02 -8.90
C THR A 231 -23.51 -6.78 -8.43
N PRO A 232 -23.21 -6.81 -7.13
CA PRO A 232 -22.02 -7.48 -6.62
C PRO A 232 -22.03 -8.97 -6.95
N ILE A 233 -20.88 -9.47 -7.37
CA ILE A 233 -20.52 -10.88 -7.31
C ILE A 233 -20.31 -11.20 -5.84
N VAL A 234 -21.01 -12.20 -5.31
CA VAL A 234 -20.86 -12.65 -3.92
C VAL A 234 -20.15 -13.99 -3.91
N SER A 235 -19.18 -14.16 -3.00
CA SER A 235 -18.53 -15.43 -2.70
C SER A 235 -18.74 -15.76 -1.22
N ASP A 236 -19.03 -17.03 -0.95
CA ASP A 236 -19.03 -17.62 0.41
C ASP A 236 -17.62 -18.09 0.83
N THR A 237 -16.57 -17.64 0.12
CA THR A 237 -15.17 -17.91 0.42
C THR A 237 -14.35 -16.63 0.26
N ASP A 238 -13.07 -16.68 0.64
CA ASP A 238 -12.08 -15.64 0.41
C ASP A 238 -11.68 -15.46 -1.08
N THR A 239 -12.21 -16.27 -1.99
CA THR A 239 -11.82 -16.27 -3.42
C THR A 239 -13.00 -16.18 -4.38
N PHE A 240 -12.76 -15.61 -5.56
CA PHE A 240 -13.64 -15.68 -6.72
C PHE A 240 -13.05 -16.64 -7.78
N VAL A 241 -13.91 -17.18 -8.65
CA VAL A 241 -13.46 -18.04 -9.76
C VAL A 241 -13.39 -17.21 -11.03
N LEU A 242 -12.18 -16.83 -11.45
CA LEU A 242 -11.93 -16.19 -12.74
C LEU A 242 -11.91 -17.26 -13.84
N THR A 243 -12.62 -17.02 -14.94
CA THR A 243 -12.77 -17.95 -16.07
C THR A 243 -12.12 -17.45 -17.36
N ASP A 244 -11.88 -16.14 -17.49
CA ASP A 244 -11.24 -15.57 -18.68
C ASP A 244 -10.73 -14.13 -18.41
N ILE A 245 -9.73 -13.70 -19.19
CA ILE A 245 -9.27 -12.32 -19.31
C ILE A 245 -9.34 -11.92 -20.79
N ASN A 246 -9.88 -10.72 -21.08
CA ASN A 246 -9.99 -10.22 -22.46
C ASN A 246 -9.47 -8.78 -22.58
N ILE A 247 -8.86 -8.46 -23.73
CA ILE A 247 -8.55 -7.08 -24.15
C ILE A 247 -9.71 -6.55 -24.99
N GLY A 248 -10.17 -5.33 -24.72
CA GLY A 248 -11.24 -4.71 -25.50
C GLY A 248 -11.20 -3.19 -25.53
N VAL A 249 -12.15 -2.62 -26.26
CA VAL A 249 -12.40 -1.18 -26.39
C VAL A 249 -13.90 -0.95 -26.24
N ALA A 250 -14.30 -0.02 -25.37
CA ALA A 250 -15.72 0.19 -25.07
C ALA A 250 -16.40 1.18 -26.03
N ASP A 251 -15.64 2.07 -26.68
CA ASP A 251 -16.13 3.01 -27.68
C ASP A 251 -15.00 3.50 -28.61
N GLY A 252 -15.32 3.85 -29.85
CA GLY A 252 -14.38 4.35 -30.85
C GLY A 252 -13.60 3.28 -31.64
N ALA A 253 -12.51 3.73 -32.28
CA ALA A 253 -11.58 2.87 -33.00
C ALA A 253 -10.60 2.13 -32.07
N SER A 254 -10.01 1.05 -32.58
CA SER A 254 -9.01 0.25 -31.85
C SER A 254 -7.66 0.97 -31.77
N PRO A 255 -7.02 1.08 -30.59
CA PRO A 255 -5.61 1.47 -30.46
C PRO A 255 -4.64 0.30 -30.73
N PHE A 256 -5.16 -0.93 -30.78
CA PHE A 256 -4.43 -2.15 -31.11
C PHE A 256 -4.33 -2.34 -32.65
N PRO A 257 -3.33 -3.08 -33.15
CA PRO A 257 -3.10 -3.29 -34.60
C PRO A 257 -4.38 -3.67 -35.37
N ALA A 258 -4.52 -3.17 -36.60
CA ALA A 258 -5.78 -3.21 -37.36
C ALA A 258 -6.28 -4.62 -37.74
N ASP A 259 -5.40 -5.62 -37.69
CA ASP A 259 -5.66 -7.05 -37.85
C ASP A 259 -6.13 -7.74 -36.55
N THR A 260 -6.01 -7.06 -35.40
CA THR A 260 -6.46 -7.55 -34.10
C THR A 260 -8.00 -7.59 -34.03
N ARG A 261 -8.57 -8.80 -33.98
CA ARG A 261 -10.01 -8.98 -33.79
C ARG A 261 -10.39 -8.74 -32.32
N LEU A 262 -11.08 -7.64 -32.06
CA LEU A 262 -11.57 -7.30 -30.72
C LEU A 262 -12.95 -7.91 -30.38
N PRO A 263 -13.23 -8.17 -29.08
CA PRO A 263 -12.25 -8.25 -28.01
C PRO A 263 -11.33 -9.46 -28.22
N VAL A 264 -10.05 -9.35 -27.84
CA VAL A 264 -9.14 -10.49 -27.81
C VAL A 264 -9.50 -11.34 -26.60
N ARG A 265 -9.80 -12.62 -26.82
CA ARG A 265 -10.40 -13.53 -25.82
C ARG A 265 -9.48 -14.69 -25.46
N ASN A 266 -9.75 -15.33 -24.33
CA ASN A 266 -8.98 -16.48 -23.83
C ASN A 266 -7.52 -16.12 -23.54
N LEU A 267 -7.28 -14.92 -22.97
CA LEU A 267 -5.94 -14.52 -22.52
C LEU A 267 -5.57 -15.14 -21.17
N LEU A 268 -6.51 -15.82 -20.52
CA LEU A 268 -6.27 -16.63 -19.33
C LEU A 268 -5.71 -17.99 -19.71
N ASP A 269 -4.39 -18.15 -19.67
CA ASP A 269 -3.74 -19.46 -19.64
C ASP A 269 -3.43 -19.85 -18.20
N SER A 270 -4.10 -20.91 -17.74
CA SER A 270 -4.00 -21.46 -16.39
C SER A 270 -3.52 -22.91 -16.39
N GLY A 271 -2.65 -23.28 -17.34
CA GLY A 271 -2.07 -24.62 -17.42
C GLY A 271 -3.09 -25.73 -17.70
N GLY A 272 -4.21 -25.38 -18.36
CA GLY A 272 -5.26 -26.31 -18.78
C GLY A 272 -6.49 -26.41 -17.87
N SER A 273 -6.54 -25.72 -16.72
CA SER A 273 -7.77 -25.70 -15.88
C SER A 273 -8.89 -24.81 -16.44
N GLY A 274 -8.55 -23.81 -17.26
CA GLY A 274 -9.44 -22.75 -17.75
C GLY A 274 -10.05 -21.87 -16.65
N LYS A 275 -9.54 -21.96 -15.41
CA LYS A 275 -10.08 -21.28 -14.23
C LYS A 275 -9.00 -21.01 -13.18
N LEU A 276 -9.03 -19.83 -12.58
CA LEU A 276 -8.20 -19.46 -11.43
C LEU A 276 -9.04 -19.13 -10.21
N ARG A 277 -8.53 -19.47 -9.01
CA ARG A 277 -8.99 -18.89 -7.76
C ARG A 277 -8.30 -17.56 -7.55
N ILE A 278 -9.09 -16.49 -7.50
CA ILE A 278 -8.63 -15.11 -7.33
C ILE A 278 -8.93 -14.64 -5.92
N TYR A 279 -7.92 -14.13 -5.22
CA TYR A 279 -8.03 -13.41 -3.96
C TYR A 279 -7.82 -11.91 -4.20
N PRO A 280 -8.86 -11.06 -4.18
CA PRO A 280 -8.71 -9.61 -4.25
C PRO A 280 -8.02 -9.11 -2.98
N ASN A 281 -6.86 -8.46 -3.12
CA ASN A 281 -5.99 -8.20 -1.97
C ASN A 281 -5.36 -6.79 -2.01
N PRO A 282 -5.88 -5.80 -1.26
CA PRO A 282 -5.32 -4.45 -1.24
C PRO A 282 -3.90 -4.36 -0.64
N GLY A 283 -3.46 -5.38 0.11
CA GLY A 283 -2.10 -5.42 0.69
C GLY A 283 -0.99 -5.52 -0.35
N VAL A 284 -1.26 -6.04 -1.54
CA VAL A 284 -0.24 -6.29 -2.59
C VAL A 284 -0.49 -5.44 -3.85
N PRO A 285 0.55 -4.95 -4.55
CA PRO A 285 0.40 -3.96 -5.62
C PRO A 285 -0.18 -4.52 -6.94
N TYR A 286 0.27 -5.69 -7.39
CA TYR A 286 0.13 -6.12 -8.80
C TYR A 286 -1.04 -7.06 -9.09
N LEU A 287 -1.24 -7.33 -10.38
CA LEU A 287 -1.99 -8.47 -10.88
C LEU A 287 -1.04 -9.69 -10.84
N TYR A 288 -1.12 -10.49 -9.78
CA TYR A 288 -0.29 -11.69 -9.62
C TYR A 288 -0.99 -12.87 -10.29
N LEU A 289 -0.54 -13.21 -11.49
CA LEU A 289 -1.19 -14.13 -12.43
C LEU A 289 -0.16 -15.17 -12.94
N PRO A 290 -0.60 -16.28 -13.55
CA PRO A 290 0.30 -17.26 -14.15
C PRO A 290 1.24 -16.60 -15.16
N SER A 291 2.45 -17.14 -15.26
CA SER A 291 3.49 -16.64 -16.17
C SER A 291 2.99 -16.55 -17.62
N GLU A 292 2.29 -17.59 -18.07
CA GLU A 292 1.69 -17.71 -19.40
C GLU A 292 0.62 -16.64 -19.62
N THR A 293 -0.28 -16.43 -18.64
CA THR A 293 -1.32 -15.37 -18.70
C THR A 293 -0.71 -13.97 -18.87
N CYS A 294 0.31 -13.61 -18.08
CA CYS A 294 0.96 -12.30 -18.25
C CYS A 294 1.64 -12.17 -19.63
N ASN A 295 2.26 -13.25 -20.12
CA ASN A 295 2.88 -13.26 -21.45
C ASN A 295 1.84 -13.08 -22.58
N THR A 296 0.75 -13.85 -22.59
CA THR A 296 -0.31 -13.75 -23.61
C THR A 296 -0.99 -12.38 -23.62
N ILE A 297 -1.17 -11.74 -22.45
CA ILE A 297 -1.62 -10.34 -22.40
C ILE A 297 -0.58 -9.39 -23.00
N SER A 298 0.71 -9.59 -22.69
CA SER A 298 1.80 -8.72 -23.14
C SER A 298 2.05 -8.73 -24.66
N GLU A 299 1.72 -9.83 -25.35
CA GLU A 299 1.84 -9.93 -26.83
C GLU A 299 1.00 -8.89 -27.59
N HIS A 300 -0.05 -8.35 -26.96
CA HIS A 300 -0.93 -7.34 -27.53
C HIS A 300 -0.59 -5.90 -27.09
N LEU A 301 0.46 -5.71 -26.30
CA LEU A 301 0.82 -4.44 -25.67
C LEU A 301 2.25 -4.02 -26.02
N PRO A 302 2.53 -2.71 -26.21
CA PRO A 302 3.89 -2.20 -26.38
C PRO A 302 4.67 -2.22 -25.04
N VAL A 303 4.97 -3.43 -24.52
CA VAL A 303 5.71 -3.64 -23.26
C VAL A 303 6.92 -4.56 -23.47
N THR A 304 7.89 -4.48 -22.56
CA THR A 304 9.07 -5.36 -22.52
C THR A 304 9.26 -5.92 -21.12
N PHE A 305 9.38 -7.24 -20.98
CA PHE A 305 9.62 -7.88 -19.69
C PHE A 305 11.05 -7.59 -19.16
N ASN A 306 11.12 -6.97 -17.99
CA ASN A 306 12.36 -6.74 -17.25
C ASN A 306 12.55 -7.87 -16.24
N LYS A 307 13.55 -8.73 -16.48
CA LYS A 307 13.86 -9.90 -15.64
C LYS A 307 14.35 -9.56 -14.24
N THR A 308 14.97 -8.40 -14.05
CA THR A 308 15.49 -7.94 -12.74
C THR A 308 14.34 -7.65 -11.79
N LEU A 309 13.29 -7.01 -12.31
CA LEU A 309 12.09 -6.62 -11.57
C LEU A 309 10.96 -7.66 -11.64
N GLY A 310 10.97 -8.56 -12.62
CA GLY A 310 9.82 -9.44 -12.86
C GLY A 310 8.56 -8.72 -13.35
N LEU A 311 8.73 -7.55 -13.99
CA LEU A 311 7.65 -6.66 -14.41
C LEU A 311 7.78 -6.27 -15.89
N TYR A 312 6.66 -5.86 -16.51
CA TYR A 312 6.61 -5.47 -17.91
C TYR A 312 6.67 -3.94 -18.02
N LEU A 313 7.75 -3.39 -18.59
CA LEU A 313 7.94 -1.95 -18.74
C LEU A 313 7.29 -1.45 -20.03
N TRP A 314 6.57 -0.32 -19.98
CA TRP A 314 5.93 0.28 -21.17
C TRP A 314 6.98 0.91 -22.09
N ASN A 315 6.89 0.63 -23.39
CA ASN A 315 7.57 1.41 -24.41
C ASN A 315 6.76 2.68 -24.70
N THR A 316 6.98 3.72 -23.89
CA THR A 316 6.29 5.01 -23.99
C THR A 316 6.57 5.76 -25.30
N SER A 317 7.55 5.34 -26.09
CA SER A 317 7.84 5.88 -27.43
C SER A 317 7.06 5.17 -28.55
N ALA A 318 6.34 4.08 -28.27
CA ALA A 318 5.54 3.39 -29.26
C ALA A 318 4.29 4.22 -29.64
N PRO A 319 3.95 4.40 -30.94
CA PRO A 319 2.79 5.20 -31.34
C PRO A 319 1.46 4.76 -30.71
N SER A 320 1.27 3.46 -30.51
CA SER A 320 0.07 2.90 -29.87
C SER A 320 -0.01 3.12 -28.36
N PHE A 321 1.06 3.55 -27.69
CA PHE A 321 1.06 3.73 -26.24
C PHE A 321 0.07 4.82 -25.80
N GLU A 322 0.17 6.03 -26.35
CA GLU A 322 -0.75 7.13 -26.01
C GLU A 322 -2.20 6.82 -26.42
N ASP A 323 -2.39 6.15 -27.57
CA ASP A 323 -3.72 5.70 -28.02
C ASP A 323 -4.34 4.68 -27.04
N ILE A 324 -3.56 3.73 -26.51
CA ILE A 324 -4.03 2.80 -25.46
C ILE A 324 -4.37 3.57 -24.18
N MET A 325 -3.51 4.50 -23.74
CA MET A 325 -3.66 5.20 -22.45
C MET A 325 -4.74 6.29 -22.44
N THR A 326 -5.15 6.80 -23.60
CA THR A 326 -6.17 7.87 -23.73
C THR A 326 -7.51 7.38 -24.27
N SER A 327 -7.59 6.17 -24.82
CA SER A 327 -8.84 5.56 -25.29
C SER A 327 -9.59 4.80 -24.19
N PRO A 328 -10.90 4.51 -24.35
CA PRO A 328 -11.65 3.63 -23.46
C PRO A 328 -11.32 2.15 -23.72
N SER A 329 -10.03 1.83 -23.83
CA SER A 329 -9.49 0.47 -23.93
C SER A 329 -9.26 -0.13 -22.54
N TYR A 330 -9.40 -1.45 -22.42
CA TYR A 330 -9.46 -2.13 -21.12
C TYR A 330 -8.92 -3.56 -21.13
N LEU A 331 -8.53 -4.03 -19.95
CA LEU A 331 -8.62 -5.43 -19.57
C LEU A 331 -9.97 -5.71 -18.93
N SER A 332 -10.52 -6.89 -19.19
CA SER A 332 -11.77 -7.35 -18.58
C SER A 332 -11.59 -8.73 -17.97
N PHE A 333 -12.07 -8.87 -16.74
CA PHE A 333 -11.92 -10.04 -15.89
C PHE A 333 -13.29 -10.69 -15.72
N ASN A 334 -13.43 -11.91 -16.25
CA ASN A 334 -14.69 -12.65 -16.26
C ASN A 334 -14.73 -13.61 -15.07
N PHE A 335 -15.67 -13.39 -14.15
CA PHE A 335 -15.86 -14.22 -12.97
C PHE A 335 -17.10 -15.11 -13.12
N SER A 336 -16.96 -16.38 -12.73
CA SER A 336 -18.08 -17.32 -12.62
C SER A 336 -19.01 -16.90 -11.48
N THR A 337 -20.31 -16.97 -11.73
CA THR A 337 -21.37 -16.85 -10.72
C THR A 337 -22.31 -18.05 -10.83
N ASP A 338 -23.23 -18.24 -9.88
CA ASP A 338 -24.13 -19.41 -9.82
C ASP A 338 -24.99 -19.61 -11.09
N SER A 339 -25.26 -18.54 -11.83
CA SER A 339 -26.18 -18.54 -12.98
C SER A 339 -25.58 -18.00 -14.28
N SER A 340 -24.40 -17.37 -14.24
CA SER A 340 -23.85 -16.62 -15.38
C SER A 340 -22.37 -16.25 -15.17
N THR A 341 -21.83 -15.42 -16.07
CA THR A 341 -20.52 -14.77 -15.91
C THR A 341 -20.74 -13.27 -15.65
N SER A 342 -20.04 -12.73 -14.66
CA SER A 342 -19.99 -11.29 -14.39
C SER A 342 -18.61 -10.74 -14.73
N THR A 343 -18.55 -9.54 -15.31
CA THR A 343 -17.29 -8.95 -15.83
C THR A 343 -16.95 -7.67 -15.09
N VAL A 344 -15.70 -7.53 -14.66
CA VAL A 344 -15.11 -6.27 -14.18
C VAL A 344 -14.13 -5.75 -15.24
N TYR A 345 -14.24 -4.47 -15.57
CA TYR A 345 -13.43 -3.78 -16.58
C TYR A 345 -12.45 -2.82 -15.90
N ILE A 346 -11.17 -2.96 -16.23
CA ILE A 346 -10.08 -2.11 -15.76
C ILE A 346 -9.48 -1.38 -16.98
N PRO A 347 -9.67 -0.06 -17.11
CA PRO A 347 -9.09 0.71 -18.20
C PRO A 347 -7.56 0.68 -18.20
N PHE A 348 -6.93 0.66 -19.36
CA PHE A 348 -5.46 0.67 -19.44
C PHE A 348 -4.82 1.92 -18.81
N ALA A 349 -5.55 3.03 -18.74
CA ALA A 349 -5.13 4.24 -18.02
C ALA A 349 -4.88 4.02 -16.50
N LEU A 350 -5.46 2.98 -15.88
CA LEU A 350 -5.14 2.56 -14.50
C LEU A 350 -3.95 1.60 -14.43
N LEU A 351 -3.56 0.99 -15.55
CA LEU A 351 -2.53 -0.04 -15.66
C LEU A 351 -1.22 0.53 -16.24
N ASN A 352 -1.08 1.85 -16.16
CA ASN A 352 0.11 2.64 -16.49
C ASN A 352 0.62 3.26 -15.20
N LEU A 353 1.28 2.43 -14.41
CA LEU A 353 1.81 2.77 -13.10
C LEU A 353 3.27 3.19 -13.21
N THR A 354 3.77 3.92 -12.22
CA THR A 354 5.13 4.46 -12.24
C THR A 354 6.01 3.75 -11.22
N LEU A 355 7.11 3.17 -11.68
CA LEU A 355 8.23 2.77 -10.82
C LEU A 355 9.08 4.00 -10.50
N GLU A 356 9.51 4.10 -9.25
CA GLU A 356 10.37 5.19 -8.74
C GLU A 356 11.56 4.61 -7.94
N TRP A 357 12.40 5.50 -7.39
CA TRP A 357 13.53 5.11 -6.56
C TRP A 357 13.04 4.41 -5.27
N PRO A 358 13.62 3.27 -4.85
CA PRO A 358 14.92 2.72 -5.29
C PRO A 358 14.87 1.69 -6.43
N LEU A 359 13.69 1.34 -6.95
CA LEU A 359 13.55 0.27 -7.95
C LEU A 359 14.12 0.65 -9.32
N VAL A 360 14.11 1.95 -9.63
CA VAL A 360 14.66 2.54 -10.85
C VAL A 360 15.30 3.90 -10.57
N ASP A 361 16.35 4.26 -11.32
CA ASP A 361 17.01 5.58 -11.22
C ASP A 361 16.13 6.74 -11.72
N PHE A 362 15.16 6.44 -12.60
CA PHE A 362 14.29 7.43 -13.23
C PHE A 362 12.84 6.91 -13.29
N PRO A 363 11.83 7.77 -13.07
CA PRO A 363 10.42 7.38 -13.13
C PRO A 363 10.07 6.61 -14.42
N THR A 364 9.72 5.34 -14.28
CA THR A 364 9.57 4.39 -15.39
C THR A 364 8.16 3.82 -15.41
N GLN A 365 7.44 3.99 -16.52
CA GLN A 365 6.09 3.45 -16.67
C GLN A 365 6.11 1.93 -16.85
N PHE A 366 5.25 1.21 -16.13
CA PHE A 366 5.11 -0.24 -16.22
C PHE A 366 3.64 -0.72 -16.22
N PHE A 367 3.46 -1.92 -16.76
CA PHE A 367 2.22 -2.69 -16.76
C PHE A 367 2.26 -3.67 -15.58
N PRO A 368 1.33 -3.57 -14.60
CA PRO A 368 1.43 -4.28 -13.33
C PRO A 368 0.94 -5.73 -13.37
N CYS A 369 1.33 -6.51 -14.39
CA CYS A 369 1.21 -7.96 -14.37
C CYS A 369 2.51 -8.55 -13.83
N SER A 370 2.43 -9.34 -12.76
CA SER A 370 3.59 -9.98 -12.13
C SER A 370 3.41 -11.51 -12.22
N PRO A 371 4.29 -12.23 -12.93
CA PRO A 371 4.30 -13.69 -12.96
C PRO A 371 4.42 -14.26 -11.54
N TYR A 372 3.47 -15.09 -11.13
CA TYR A 372 3.38 -15.59 -9.76
C TYR A 372 2.81 -17.01 -9.72
N GLU A 373 3.47 -17.89 -8.96
CA GLU A 373 3.01 -19.27 -8.75
C GLU A 373 2.70 -19.49 -7.25
N PRO A 374 1.42 -19.49 -6.85
CA PRO A 374 1.02 -19.62 -5.44
C PRO A 374 1.19 -21.03 -4.89
N SER A 375 1.74 -21.14 -3.69
CA SER A 375 1.80 -22.42 -2.95
C SER A 375 0.45 -22.87 -2.38
N ASP A 376 -0.52 -21.97 -2.22
CA ASP A 376 -1.89 -22.25 -1.74
C ASP A 376 -2.94 -22.32 -2.87
N GLY A 377 -2.49 -22.14 -4.12
CA GLY A 377 -3.35 -22.13 -5.30
C GLY A 377 -4.21 -20.86 -5.48
N LYS A 378 -3.94 -19.77 -4.75
CA LYS A 378 -4.66 -18.49 -4.89
C LYS A 378 -3.81 -17.45 -5.62
N TYR A 379 -4.33 -16.95 -6.74
CA TYR A 379 -3.73 -15.85 -7.47
C TYR A 379 -4.30 -14.52 -6.94
N HIS A 380 -3.50 -13.46 -6.89
CA HIS A 380 -3.92 -12.21 -6.25
C HIS A 380 -4.23 -11.12 -7.28
N LEU A 381 -5.43 -10.52 -7.17
CA LEU A 381 -5.71 -9.25 -7.84
C LEU A 381 -5.49 -8.12 -6.84
N GLY A 382 -4.32 -7.52 -6.92
CA GLY A 382 -3.85 -6.50 -5.99
C GLY A 382 -4.46 -5.11 -6.20
N ARG A 383 -3.79 -4.11 -5.62
CA ARG A 383 -4.16 -2.69 -5.73
C ARG A 383 -4.43 -2.28 -7.19
N ALA A 384 -3.59 -2.70 -8.14
CA ALA A 384 -3.74 -2.42 -9.56
C ALA A 384 -5.16 -2.68 -10.11
N PHE A 385 -5.79 -3.79 -9.69
CA PHE A 385 -7.17 -4.13 -10.04
C PHE A 385 -8.20 -3.37 -9.20
N LEU A 386 -7.96 -3.25 -7.88
CA LEU A 386 -8.83 -2.56 -6.91
C LEU A 386 -8.89 -1.03 -7.10
N GLN A 387 -8.13 -0.46 -8.04
CA GLN A 387 -8.33 0.90 -8.57
C GLN A 387 -9.61 1.04 -9.43
N GLY A 388 -10.06 -0.04 -10.06
CA GLY A 388 -11.25 -0.08 -10.95
C GLY A 388 -12.35 -1.02 -10.46
N ALA A 389 -12.12 -1.72 -9.34
CA ALA A 389 -13.06 -2.61 -8.71
C ALA A 389 -13.45 -2.13 -7.31
N PHE A 390 -14.72 -2.32 -6.96
CA PHE A 390 -15.23 -2.14 -5.62
C PHE A 390 -15.25 -3.50 -4.92
N MET A 391 -14.64 -3.57 -3.75
CA MET A 391 -14.57 -4.74 -2.89
C MET A 391 -15.36 -4.45 -1.61
N ALA A 392 -16.11 -5.42 -1.10
CA ALA A 392 -16.67 -5.34 0.24
C ALA A 392 -16.63 -6.70 0.92
N GLN A 393 -16.57 -6.72 2.25
CA GLN A 393 -16.54 -7.96 3.00
C GLN A 393 -17.34 -7.85 4.29
N ASP A 394 -18.19 -8.85 4.52
CA ASP A 394 -18.85 -9.09 5.79
C ASP A 394 -18.14 -10.23 6.52
N TRP A 395 -17.35 -9.91 7.54
CA TRP A 395 -16.65 -10.92 8.34
C TRP A 395 -17.57 -11.74 9.24
N LYS A 396 -18.79 -11.26 9.55
CA LYS A 396 -19.76 -12.01 10.37
C LYS A 396 -20.44 -13.12 9.55
N SER A 397 -20.76 -12.87 8.29
CA SER A 397 -21.33 -13.90 7.40
C SER A 397 -20.29 -14.63 6.53
N GLY A 398 -19.04 -14.20 6.54
CA GLY A 398 -17.97 -14.74 5.69
C GLY A 398 -18.11 -14.38 4.20
N LYS A 399 -18.99 -13.43 3.86
CA LYS A 399 -19.28 -13.07 2.46
C LYS A 399 -18.31 -12.01 1.94
N LEU A 400 -17.58 -12.38 0.90
CA LEU A 400 -16.76 -11.46 0.11
C LEU A 400 -17.55 -11.01 -1.13
N MET A 401 -17.44 -9.73 -1.49
CA MET A 401 -18.22 -9.12 -2.56
C MET A 401 -17.35 -8.29 -3.50
N LEU A 402 -17.64 -8.35 -4.80
CA LEU A 402 -16.89 -7.65 -5.85
C LEU A 402 -17.81 -7.03 -6.90
N ALA A 403 -17.58 -5.78 -7.26
CA ALA A 403 -18.32 -5.07 -8.30
C ALA A 403 -17.41 -4.15 -9.12
N GLN A 404 -17.91 -3.67 -10.25
CA GLN A 404 -17.29 -2.58 -11.00
C GLN A 404 -17.32 -1.28 -10.19
N ALA A 405 -16.18 -0.59 -10.09
CA ALA A 405 -16.11 0.76 -9.55
C ALA A 405 -16.17 1.85 -10.65
N PRO A 406 -16.59 3.08 -10.30
CA PRO A 406 -16.63 4.21 -11.23
C PRO A 406 -15.24 4.84 -11.47
N GLY A 407 -15.15 5.56 -12.58
CA GLY A 407 -14.04 6.46 -12.88
C GLY A 407 -14.17 7.85 -12.25
N PRO A 408 -13.41 8.83 -12.79
CA PRO A 408 -13.36 10.20 -12.29
C PRO A 408 -14.69 10.96 -12.36
N ASP A 409 -15.59 10.57 -13.26
CA ASP A 409 -16.92 11.18 -13.42
C ASP A 409 -17.94 10.46 -12.51
N LEU A 410 -17.57 10.23 -11.25
CA LEU A 410 -18.43 9.62 -10.23
C LEU A 410 -19.46 10.61 -9.67
N THR A 411 -20.53 10.07 -9.09
CA THR A 411 -21.52 10.87 -8.35
C THR A 411 -21.02 11.20 -6.95
N ASP A 412 -21.73 12.10 -6.26
CA ASP A 412 -21.50 12.39 -4.84
C ASP A 412 -21.54 11.11 -3.97
N VAL A 413 -20.77 11.14 -2.87
CA VAL A 413 -20.65 10.06 -1.89
C VAL A 413 -22.02 9.73 -1.28
N SER A 414 -22.36 8.44 -1.23
CA SER A 414 -23.63 7.94 -0.72
C SER A 414 -23.38 6.83 0.31
N LEU A 415 -23.05 7.22 1.54
CA LEU A 415 -22.77 6.27 2.62
C LEU A 415 -24.02 5.44 2.97
N VAL A 416 -23.84 4.13 3.04
CA VAL A 416 -24.84 3.16 3.48
C VAL A 416 -24.30 2.41 4.70
N THR A 417 -25.08 2.42 5.77
CA THR A 417 -24.83 1.63 6.99
C THR A 417 -25.15 0.16 6.74
N ILE A 418 -24.22 -0.73 7.05
CA ILE A 418 -24.48 -2.17 7.16
C ILE A 418 -24.66 -2.51 8.64
N SER A 419 -25.91 -2.77 9.03
CA SER A 419 -26.20 -3.25 10.39
C SER A 419 -25.70 -4.68 10.58
N SER A 420 -25.52 -5.12 11.83
CA SER A 420 -25.08 -6.49 12.15
C SER A 420 -25.97 -7.61 11.61
N ASN A 421 -27.16 -7.33 11.07
CA ASN A 421 -28.10 -8.29 10.49
C ASN A 421 -28.32 -8.09 8.97
N ASP A 422 -27.72 -7.05 8.37
CA ASP A 422 -27.70 -6.86 6.92
C ASP A 422 -26.38 -7.43 6.39
N THR A 423 -26.45 -8.17 5.29
CA THR A 423 -25.31 -8.81 4.64
C THR A 423 -25.30 -8.51 3.13
N SER A 424 -25.98 -7.44 2.71
CA SER A 424 -26.26 -7.14 1.31
C SER A 424 -25.69 -5.80 0.86
N VAL A 425 -24.89 -5.84 -0.22
CA VAL A 425 -24.50 -4.64 -0.97
C VAL A 425 -25.43 -4.48 -2.16
N SER A 426 -26.02 -3.29 -2.29
CA SER A 426 -26.86 -2.91 -3.42
C SER A 426 -26.11 -1.95 -4.35
N PRO A 427 -26.19 -2.11 -5.69
CA PRO A 427 -25.58 -1.17 -6.62
C PRO A 427 -26.20 0.24 -6.55
N MET A 428 -25.49 1.21 -7.11
CA MET A 428 -25.95 2.57 -7.32
C MET A 428 -27.30 2.59 -8.07
N VAL A 429 -28.22 3.44 -7.62
CA VAL A 429 -29.52 3.62 -8.26
C VAL A 429 -29.32 4.26 -9.63
N LYS A 430 -29.74 3.56 -10.70
CA LYS A 430 -29.50 3.94 -12.10
C LYS A 430 -28.01 4.12 -12.42
N ALA A 431 -27.18 3.19 -11.96
CA ALA A 431 -25.75 3.15 -12.25
C ALA A 431 -25.46 3.34 -13.76
N PRO A 432 -24.59 4.29 -14.15
CA PRO A 432 -24.07 4.37 -15.50
C PRO A 432 -23.15 3.18 -15.81
N SER A 433 -22.95 2.87 -17.09
CA SER A 433 -21.88 1.96 -17.49
C SER A 433 -20.51 2.56 -17.16
N TRP A 434 -19.52 1.72 -16.86
CA TRP A 434 -18.21 2.21 -16.41
C TRP A 434 -17.61 3.22 -17.40
N ASN A 435 -17.67 2.97 -18.70
CA ASN A 435 -17.06 3.85 -19.71
C ASN A 435 -17.67 5.27 -19.72
N VAL A 436 -18.93 5.44 -19.31
CA VAL A 436 -19.55 6.76 -19.14
C VAL A 436 -18.93 7.51 -17.95
N THR A 437 -18.57 6.82 -16.86
CA THR A 437 -17.88 7.41 -15.69
C THR A 437 -16.40 7.76 -15.94
N TRP A 438 -15.90 7.50 -17.16
CA TRP A 438 -14.54 7.81 -17.61
C TRP A 438 -14.51 8.80 -18.78
N ALA A 439 -15.67 9.29 -19.24
CA ALA A 439 -15.80 10.05 -20.48
C ALA A 439 -15.10 11.42 -20.47
N SER A 440 -14.79 12.01 -19.32
CA SER A 440 -13.96 13.22 -19.25
C SER A 440 -12.48 12.96 -19.54
N LYS A 441 -11.97 11.77 -19.22
CA LYS A 441 -10.55 11.40 -19.33
C LYS A 441 -10.22 10.51 -20.52
N LEU A 442 -11.09 9.55 -20.85
CA LEU A 442 -10.90 8.64 -21.97
C LEU A 442 -11.74 9.08 -23.15
N LYS A 443 -11.13 9.13 -24.35
CA LYS A 443 -11.77 9.60 -25.58
C LYS A 443 -11.81 8.48 -26.61
N ALA A 444 -12.98 8.26 -27.19
CA ALA A 444 -13.14 7.36 -28.33
C ALA A 444 -12.24 7.84 -29.48
N LEU A 445 -11.37 6.95 -29.97
CA LEU A 445 -10.49 7.26 -31.10
C LEU A 445 -11.32 7.36 -32.40
N GLU A 446 -11.05 8.38 -33.21
CA GLU A 446 -11.70 8.48 -34.52
C GLU A 446 -11.10 7.46 -35.49
N ARG A 447 -11.97 6.75 -36.22
CA ARG A 447 -11.51 5.88 -37.31
C ARG A 447 -11.02 6.76 -38.45
N GLY A 448 -9.72 6.81 -38.65
CA GLY A 448 -9.11 7.47 -39.81
C GLY A 448 -9.67 6.90 -41.12
N THR A 449 -10.67 7.57 -41.70
CA THR A 449 -11.05 7.35 -43.09
C THR A 449 -9.87 7.79 -43.94
N ALA A 450 -9.21 6.82 -44.58
CA ALA A 450 -8.33 7.11 -45.71
C ALA A 450 -9.16 7.83 -46.78
N SER A 451 -9.06 9.16 -46.80
CA SER A 451 -9.79 10.02 -47.72
C SER A 451 -9.31 9.74 -49.13
N THR A 452 -10.02 8.86 -49.83
CA THR A 452 -9.81 8.63 -51.25
C THR A 452 -10.06 9.96 -51.97
N PRO A 453 -9.08 10.55 -52.68
CA PRO A 453 -9.30 11.83 -53.35
C PRO A 453 -10.17 11.59 -54.59
N LEU A 454 -11.49 11.62 -54.40
CA LEU A 454 -12.44 11.79 -55.49
C LEU A 454 -12.30 13.22 -56.00
N GLY A 455 -11.80 13.37 -57.22
CA GLY A 455 -11.57 14.66 -57.85
C GLY A 455 -12.85 15.46 -57.97
N GLY A 456 -12.92 16.59 -57.26
CA GLY A 456 -14.01 17.56 -57.34
C GLY A 456 -13.44 18.97 -57.39
N ASN A 457 -13.41 19.57 -58.58
CA ASN A 457 -12.96 20.95 -58.78
C ASN A 457 -13.97 21.94 -58.19
N THR A 458 -13.62 22.63 -57.11
CA THR A 458 -14.14 23.99 -56.82
C THR A 458 -13.06 24.82 -56.13
N ALA A 459 -12.81 26.03 -56.62
CA ALA A 459 -11.76 26.91 -56.12
C ALA A 459 -12.34 28.09 -55.31
N THR A 460 -11.83 28.28 -54.08
CA THR A 460 -11.82 29.55 -53.29
C THR A 460 -10.90 29.31 -52.07
N THR A 461 -9.61 29.68 -52.10
CA THR A 461 -9.00 30.97 -51.66
C THR A 461 -8.76 31.15 -50.14
N GLY A 462 -7.53 30.83 -49.70
CA GLY A 462 -6.84 31.37 -48.50
C GLY A 462 -7.32 30.86 -47.13
N ALA A 463 -6.50 30.75 -46.08
CA ALA A 463 -5.03 30.83 -45.91
C ALA A 463 -4.69 30.26 -44.49
N SER A 464 -3.46 29.94 -44.06
CA SER A 464 -2.12 29.98 -44.68
C SER A 464 -1.22 28.92 -43.99
N HIS A 465 -0.39 28.19 -44.75
CA HIS A 465 0.54 27.19 -44.20
C HIS A 465 1.95 27.79 -44.08
N LEU A 466 2.61 27.68 -42.92
CA LEU A 466 3.98 28.18 -42.74
C LEU A 466 4.98 27.32 -43.52
N SER A 467 5.97 27.96 -44.14
CA SER A 467 6.92 27.29 -45.04
C SER A 467 8.15 26.74 -44.32
N SER A 468 8.76 25.70 -44.89
CA SER A 468 9.92 24.98 -44.35
C SER A 468 11.23 25.80 -44.30
N GLY A 469 11.18 27.12 -44.50
CA GLY A 469 12.35 28.01 -44.42
C GLY A 469 12.73 28.45 -43.00
N SER A 470 11.81 28.37 -42.02
CA SER A 470 12.05 28.88 -40.66
C SER A 470 12.87 27.94 -39.75
N ILE A 471 13.04 26.67 -40.12
CA ILE A 471 13.65 25.64 -39.25
C ILE A 471 15.19 25.72 -39.25
N ALA A 472 15.81 26.30 -40.28
CA ALA A 472 17.28 26.44 -40.35
C ALA A 472 17.88 27.48 -39.39
N GLY A 473 17.08 28.43 -38.87
CA GLY A 473 17.58 29.54 -38.05
C GLY A 473 17.69 29.25 -36.55
N ILE A 474 16.94 28.27 -36.02
CA ILE A 474 16.80 28.05 -34.57
C ILE A 474 17.84 27.04 -34.04
N VAL A 475 18.25 26.07 -34.85
CA VAL A 475 19.17 24.99 -34.44
C VAL A 475 20.56 25.52 -34.04
N VAL A 476 21.06 26.56 -34.71
CA VAL A 476 22.37 27.18 -34.39
C VAL A 476 22.32 27.99 -33.09
N GLY A 477 21.17 28.57 -32.74
CA GLY A 477 20.99 29.34 -31.50
C GLY A 477 20.95 28.47 -30.24
N ILE A 478 20.30 27.31 -30.30
CA ILE A 478 20.13 26.40 -29.15
C ILE A 478 21.47 25.80 -28.71
N VAL A 479 22.34 25.39 -29.66
CA VAL A 479 23.65 24.83 -29.33
C VAL A 479 24.54 25.87 -28.63
N GLY A 480 24.54 27.12 -29.09
CA GLY A 480 25.26 28.21 -28.42
C GLY A 480 24.71 28.53 -27.03
N GLY A 481 23.39 28.56 -26.87
CA GLY A 481 22.72 28.83 -25.60
C GLY A 481 22.98 27.76 -24.54
N LEU A 482 22.91 26.47 -24.91
CA LEU A 482 23.19 25.35 -24.00
C LEU A 482 24.66 25.30 -23.58
N SER A 483 25.61 25.60 -24.49
CA SER A 483 27.03 25.69 -24.13
C SER A 483 27.32 26.81 -23.12
N LEU A 484 26.66 27.98 -23.26
CA LEU A 484 26.79 29.08 -22.30
C LEU A 484 26.16 28.76 -20.94
N LEU A 485 24.98 28.13 -20.91
CA LEU A 485 24.34 27.69 -19.67
C LEU A 485 25.17 26.64 -18.94
N ALA A 486 25.71 25.63 -19.63
CA ALA A 486 26.60 24.64 -19.05
C ALA A 486 27.88 25.27 -18.47
N GLY A 487 28.47 26.23 -19.18
CA GLY A 487 29.63 27.00 -18.69
C GLY A 487 29.34 27.81 -17.43
N LEU A 488 28.16 28.45 -17.35
CA LEU A 488 27.72 29.21 -16.17
C LEU A 488 27.42 28.31 -14.96
N ILE A 489 26.75 27.18 -15.15
CA ILE A 489 26.48 26.19 -14.10
C ILE A 489 27.79 25.61 -13.56
N TRP A 490 28.73 25.25 -14.45
CA TRP A 490 30.05 24.74 -14.04
C TRP A 490 30.86 25.79 -13.27
N ALA A 491 30.85 27.06 -13.72
CA ALA A 491 31.50 28.16 -13.01
C ALA A 491 30.87 28.42 -11.62
N TRP A 492 29.55 28.27 -11.48
CA TRP A 492 28.84 28.41 -10.21
C TRP A 492 29.19 27.29 -9.22
N HIS A 493 29.15 26.02 -9.66
CA HIS A 493 29.61 24.89 -8.84
C HIS A 493 31.08 25.01 -8.42
N ARG A 494 31.96 25.51 -9.32
CA ARG A 494 33.38 25.71 -8.99
C ARG A 494 33.60 26.86 -8.00
N ARG A 495 32.73 27.88 -7.98
CA ARG A 495 32.74 28.95 -6.96
C ARG A 495 32.21 28.48 -5.61
N GLN A 496 31.16 27.66 -5.57
CA GLN A 496 30.66 27.11 -4.30
C GLN A 496 31.69 26.21 -3.59
N LYS A 497 32.42 25.36 -4.34
CA LYS A 497 33.51 24.54 -3.78
C LYS A 497 34.74 25.34 -3.29
N ALA A 498 34.84 26.63 -3.63
CA ALA A 498 35.86 27.53 -3.08
C ALA A 498 35.37 28.30 -1.84
N ALA A 499 34.05 28.37 -1.61
CA ALA A 499 33.46 29.07 -0.46
C ALA A 499 33.38 28.19 0.81
N SER A 500 33.31 26.85 0.65
CA SER A 500 33.25 25.91 1.78
C SER A 500 34.56 25.82 2.58
N VAL A 501 35.68 26.37 2.09
CA VAL A 501 36.98 26.37 2.80
C VAL A 501 37.15 27.59 3.71
N ARG A 502 36.28 28.61 3.64
CA ARG A 502 36.44 29.88 4.38
C ARG A 502 35.47 30.07 5.56
N ASN A 503 34.47 29.19 5.73
CA ASN A 503 33.46 29.33 6.79
C ASN A 503 33.76 28.52 8.07
N ASP A 504 34.74 27.61 8.06
CA ASP A 504 35.09 26.81 9.24
C ASP A 504 35.99 27.56 10.24
N ASP A 505 36.76 28.56 9.77
CA ASP A 505 37.58 29.41 10.64
C ASP A 505 36.76 30.39 11.48
N GLU A 506 35.63 30.89 10.95
CA GLU A 506 34.82 31.93 11.62
C GLU A 506 33.98 31.37 12.79
N LYS A 507 33.56 30.10 12.73
CA LYS A 507 32.84 29.43 13.82
C LYS A 507 33.73 28.98 15.00
N ARG A 508 35.06 29.13 14.89
CA ARG A 508 36.00 28.73 15.95
C ARG A 508 36.26 29.84 16.98
N TYR A 509 35.93 31.09 16.67
CA TYR A 509 36.23 32.23 17.55
C TYR A 509 35.10 32.63 18.52
N SER A 510 33.85 32.21 18.25
CA SER A 510 32.66 32.67 19.01
C SER A 510 32.31 31.84 20.25
N ARG A 511 33.16 30.91 20.71
CA ARG A 511 32.87 29.99 21.83
C ARG A 511 33.74 30.18 23.08
N HIS A 512 34.34 31.36 23.25
CA HIS A 512 35.29 31.61 24.33
C HIS A 512 35.02 32.93 25.08
N TRP A 513 33.81 33.11 25.61
CA TRP A 513 33.57 33.75 26.91
C TRP A 513 32.13 33.48 27.38
N GLU A 514 31.98 32.78 28.51
CA GLU A 514 31.06 33.04 29.64
C GLU A 514 31.11 31.83 30.57
N LEU A 515 31.77 32.04 31.71
CA LEU A 515 31.81 31.16 32.87
C LEU A 515 31.41 32.01 34.09
N ASP A 516 30.99 31.31 35.15
CA ASP A 516 30.63 31.82 36.48
C ASP A 516 29.31 32.61 36.59
N GLU A 517 28.46 32.39 37.60
CA GLU A 517 28.45 31.35 38.65
C GLU A 517 27.04 31.24 39.26
N SER A 518 26.58 30.03 39.61
CA SER A 518 25.86 29.78 40.88
C SER A 518 25.44 28.30 41.00
N ASN A 519 25.51 27.80 42.24
CA ASN A 519 25.55 26.39 42.56
C ASN A 519 24.29 25.95 43.34
N SER A 520 23.58 24.94 42.83
CA SER A 520 22.75 24.04 43.64
C SER A 520 22.50 22.74 42.88
N GLY A 521 22.93 21.60 43.41
CA GLY A 521 22.84 20.33 42.71
C GLY A 521 21.89 19.32 43.37
N SER A 522 21.48 18.32 42.59
CA SER A 522 21.36 16.94 43.08
C SER A 522 21.20 15.95 41.91
N SER A 523 22.17 15.03 41.82
CA SER A 523 22.07 13.67 41.26
C SER A 523 21.31 13.42 39.94
N SER A 524 22.06 13.25 38.85
CA SER A 524 21.70 12.35 37.75
C SER A 524 22.81 11.31 37.55
N LEU A 525 22.43 10.03 37.44
CA LEU A 525 23.26 8.89 37.06
C LEU A 525 22.40 7.96 36.16
N PRO A 526 23.01 7.10 35.32
CA PRO A 526 22.94 7.37 33.89
C PRO A 526 21.98 6.47 33.10
N SER A 527 21.67 6.91 31.88
CA SER A 527 20.95 6.16 30.86
C SER A 527 21.89 5.24 30.07
N GLU A 528 22.04 3.98 30.50
CA GLU A 528 22.59 2.90 29.67
C GLU A 528 21.89 1.56 29.94
N VAL A 529 20.89 1.21 29.13
CA VAL A 529 20.58 -0.16 28.69
C VAL A 529 19.97 -0.04 27.28
N TRP A 530 20.11 -1.08 26.44
CA TRP A 530 19.56 -1.26 25.08
C TRP A 530 20.37 -0.68 23.92
N ALA A 531 21.41 -1.44 23.55
CA ALA A 531 21.89 -1.53 22.16
C ALA A 531 22.22 -3.01 21.85
N PRO A 532 21.44 -3.70 20.99
CA PRO A 532 21.79 -5.02 20.46
C PRO A 532 22.67 -4.89 19.21
N GLY A 533 23.69 -5.72 19.13
CA GLY A 533 24.81 -5.59 18.18
C GLY A 533 24.49 -5.68 16.69
N LYS A 534 25.21 -4.87 15.91
CA LYS A 534 25.50 -5.14 14.50
C LYS A 534 26.68 -6.10 14.36
N HIS A 535 26.65 -6.89 13.29
CA HIS A 535 27.74 -7.73 12.74
C HIS A 535 27.97 -9.10 13.42
N GLY A 536 27.41 -10.14 12.80
CA GLY A 536 28.02 -11.47 12.79
C GLY A 536 29.12 -11.54 11.73
N LEU A 537 30.34 -11.87 12.15
CA LEU A 537 31.39 -12.41 11.27
C LEU A 537 32.04 -13.60 11.97
N THR A 538 32.23 -14.68 11.20
CA THR A 538 32.69 -15.98 11.68
C THR A 538 34.18 -16.00 12.02
N MET A 539 34.55 -16.51 13.19
CA MET A 539 35.86 -17.14 13.42
C MET A 539 35.72 -18.38 14.31
N SER A 540 36.46 -19.43 13.97
CA SER A 540 36.49 -20.72 14.67
C SER A 540 37.20 -20.64 16.03
N PRO A 541 37.00 -21.62 16.94
CA PRO A 541 37.62 -21.58 18.26
C PRO A 541 39.14 -21.75 18.19
N VAL A 542 39.86 -20.94 18.96
CA VAL A 542 41.27 -21.16 19.30
C VAL A 542 41.31 -21.70 20.73
N GLU A 543 41.87 -22.90 20.91
CA GLU A 543 42.28 -23.39 22.23
C GLU A 543 43.42 -22.51 22.76
N MET A 544 43.37 -22.12 24.04
CA MET A 544 44.61 -21.90 24.80
C MET A 544 44.38 -21.97 26.32
N ASP A 545 45.04 -22.98 26.89
CA ASP A 545 45.58 -23.20 28.24
C ASP A 545 45.16 -22.39 29.47
N ALA A 546 45.11 -23.12 30.57
CA ALA A 546 44.95 -22.62 31.92
C ALA A 546 46.30 -22.23 32.57
N ALA A 547 46.37 -21.00 33.08
CA ALA A 547 47.08 -20.65 34.31
C ALA A 547 46.70 -19.21 34.69
N ASP A 548 46.07 -18.99 35.84
CA ASP A 548 46.86 -18.60 37.01
C ASP A 548 46.09 -18.84 38.32
N VAL A 549 46.84 -18.95 39.42
CA VAL A 549 46.34 -19.31 40.75
C VAL A 549 46.13 -18.05 41.59
N ASN A 550 45.03 -17.99 42.35
CA ASN A 550 45.04 -17.32 43.65
C ASN A 550 44.01 -17.97 44.59
N GLU A 551 44.53 -18.54 45.67
CA GLU A 551 43.74 -19.08 46.78
C GLU A 551 43.23 -17.94 47.66
N LEU A 552 41.99 -18.03 48.13
CA LEU A 552 41.59 -17.50 49.43
C LEU A 552 40.67 -18.52 50.12
N ASP A 553 41.04 -18.86 51.36
CA ASP A 553 40.27 -19.70 52.29
C ASP A 553 38.80 -19.24 52.41
N GLY A 554 37.84 -20.11 52.72
CA GLY A 554 38.01 -21.45 53.31
C GLY A 554 37.01 -21.66 54.43
N GLY A 555 35.71 -21.58 54.11
CA GLY A 555 34.62 -21.76 55.07
C GLY A 555 33.93 -23.09 54.88
N SER A 556 34.09 -24.03 55.83
CA SER A 556 33.17 -25.16 55.97
C SER A 556 32.87 -25.43 57.44
N MET A 557 31.59 -25.43 57.79
CA MET A 557 31.11 -25.77 59.12
C MET A 557 30.56 -27.20 59.10
N GLN A 558 30.98 -28.00 60.06
CA GLN A 558 30.86 -29.45 60.05
C GLN A 558 29.41 -29.91 60.32
N THR A 559 28.93 -30.87 59.54
CA THR A 559 27.68 -31.58 59.78
C THR A 559 27.81 -32.53 60.96
N ASP A 560 26.77 -32.66 61.80
CA ASP A 560 26.61 -33.89 62.56
C ASP A 560 25.14 -34.31 62.74
N LYS A 561 24.93 -35.63 62.80
CA LYS A 561 23.62 -36.29 62.73
C LYS A 561 22.93 -36.32 64.09
N TRP A 562 21.60 -36.15 64.10
CA TRP A 562 20.77 -36.49 65.25
C TRP A 562 20.19 -37.90 65.13
N ASN A 563 20.15 -38.62 66.24
CA ASN A 563 19.78 -40.03 66.33
C ASN A 563 18.47 -40.18 67.14
N GLU A 564 17.65 -41.18 66.81
CA GLU A 564 16.40 -41.47 67.54
C GLU A 564 16.68 -42.04 68.95
N GLY A 565 15.76 -41.85 69.92
CA GLY A 565 15.83 -42.66 71.16
C GLY A 565 15.08 -42.24 72.42
N ARG A 566 13.74 -42.19 72.37
CA ARG A 566 12.81 -42.65 73.43
C ARG A 566 13.14 -42.36 74.93
N LYS A 567 12.35 -41.48 75.55
CA LYS A 567 11.68 -41.76 76.84
C LYS A 567 10.39 -40.96 76.99
#